data_AF-A0A4R6TZR5-F1
#
_entry.id   AF-A0A4R6TZR5-F1
#
_cell.length_a   1.000
_cell.length_b   1.000
_cell.length_c   1.000
_cell.angle_alpha   90.00
_cell.angle_beta   90.00
_cell.angle_gamma   90.00
#
_symmetry.space_group_name_H-M   'P 1'
#
loop_
_entity.id
_entity.type
_entity.pdbx_description
1 polymer ?
#
loop_
_entity_poly.entity_id
_entity_poly.type
_entity_poly.pdbx_seq_one_letter_code
_entity_poly.pdbx_strand_id
1 'polypeptide(L)'
;MKIRKLKIRNYNAIRYIEMSDIPDFVVIAGPNGVGKSTIFSAIKEFQRIIKRIYTNDLKYGISRRIDFSKQSPFSDEHQKGDLEITFELSNKEKDFIKTEKNQITGKLDFDDISNCRFDNELGELLINGSQFSLINHIHANRTLTSKSNKEISLNSLARFDDIEDTPVRYRRRYENDALFDRVKDYLAAIYFDDLIKAVETGKIGNELEELVKVINSYIKPKQFMGVKRDTSGLTFPVKYDELIHDIDELSSGEKEIVMVFVNLKWIQAESYIFLYDEPELHLNANLEKLLSSHLKQLQGNNQIWLATHSYEILDSANYKEVFQIVHHTGENQIFRLISDEDKFETLKSLGASVGLQLISQKVIFVEGKTDKEFFQLLFDDYKEQLSFVQSTGINNLMRVSNAVVDLLTEASKASDFYLVRDKDFLVTSQIEELQIKLNQKIHVLAKYHIENYFLNGNAILTVIESMGIDTFTHADDIEYKLKEIADSQKEDVIAQWIAFELHEEIRKFDFNVGGNNLEERLKDRVSAQCERINDILDSTRIVKKLNEKKDFINENWDNIWRDFPPGRDILKEFVNKFVEGIKYDRFIHLLVRESIRQNIPEVDDLKKTILSEIGFE
;
A
#
# COMPACT_ATOMS: atom_id res chain seq x y z
N MET A 1 18.88 8.72 24.37
CA MET A 1 19.76 7.55 24.15
C MET A 1 19.29 6.95 22.85
N LYS A 2 20.20 6.59 21.94
CA LYS A 2 19.83 6.08 20.60
C LYS A 2 20.65 4.84 20.25
N ILE A 3 20.02 3.77 19.75
CA ILE A 3 20.69 2.56 19.29
C ILE A 3 21.43 2.88 17.99
N ARG A 4 22.75 2.62 17.96
CA ARG A 4 23.60 2.82 16.78
C ARG A 4 24.16 1.54 16.20
N LYS A 5 24.28 0.49 17.02
CA LYS A 5 24.65 -0.85 16.59
C LYS A 5 23.78 -1.88 17.28
N LEU A 6 23.38 -2.90 16.53
CA LEU A 6 22.58 -4.02 17.00
C LEU A 6 23.09 -5.30 16.35
N LYS A 7 23.39 -6.30 17.16
CA LYS A 7 23.82 -7.63 16.71
C LYS A 7 23.02 -8.69 17.44
N ILE A 8 22.38 -9.58 16.68
CA ILE A 8 21.54 -10.66 17.20
C ILE A 8 21.99 -11.97 16.57
N ARG A 9 22.22 -12.99 17.39
CA ARG A 9 22.57 -14.34 16.93
C ARG A 9 21.65 -15.36 17.57
N ASN A 10 21.13 -16.29 16.76
CA ASN A 10 20.35 -17.45 17.16
C ASN A 10 19.14 -17.21 18.09
N TYR A 11 18.56 -16.02 18.05
CA TYR A 11 17.41 -15.64 18.87
C TYR A 11 16.07 -15.85 18.14
N ASN A 12 15.29 -16.87 18.56
CA ASN A 12 14.01 -17.24 17.96
C ASN A 12 14.09 -17.43 16.43
N ALA A 13 13.38 -16.61 15.64
CA ALA A 13 13.37 -16.66 14.18
C ALA A 13 14.66 -16.09 13.54
N ILE A 14 15.50 -15.41 14.33
CA ILE A 14 16.71 -14.75 13.86
C ILE A 14 17.91 -15.67 14.06
N ARG A 15 18.61 -16.01 12.99
CA ARG A 15 19.90 -16.71 13.01
C ARG A 15 21.06 -15.73 13.11
N TYR A 16 21.09 -14.71 12.26
CA TYR A 16 22.13 -13.69 12.29
C TYR A 16 21.62 -12.35 11.74
N ILE A 17 21.71 -11.30 12.55
CA ILE A 17 21.44 -9.92 12.18
C ILE A 17 22.55 -9.04 12.73
N GLU A 18 23.12 -8.18 11.90
CA GLU A 18 24.05 -7.13 12.30
C GLU A 18 23.72 -5.82 11.60
N MET A 19 23.50 -4.77 12.40
CA MET A 19 23.19 -3.42 11.95
C MET A 19 24.20 -2.46 12.55
N SER A 20 24.66 -1.51 11.75
CA SER A 20 25.57 -0.44 12.14
C SER A 20 25.11 0.89 11.54
N ASP A 21 25.58 2.00 12.13
CA ASP A 21 25.23 3.37 11.73
C ASP A 21 23.72 3.59 11.58
N ILE A 22 22.99 3.05 12.56
CA ILE A 22 21.53 3.04 12.58
C ILE A 22 21.01 4.48 12.74
N PRO A 23 20.13 4.95 11.83
CA PRO A 23 19.55 6.29 11.89
C PRO A 23 18.54 6.46 13.03
N ASP A 24 18.05 7.68 13.17
CA ASP A 24 17.05 8.04 14.18
C ASP A 24 15.64 7.60 13.78
N PHE A 25 15.37 7.47 12.49
CA PHE A 25 14.14 6.87 11.95
C PHE A 25 14.50 5.58 11.23
N VAL A 26 13.96 4.45 11.67
CA VAL A 26 14.31 3.12 11.19
C VAL A 26 13.04 2.43 10.74
N VAL A 27 12.99 1.98 9.50
CA VAL A 27 11.88 1.19 8.96
C VAL A 27 12.40 -0.20 8.61
N ILE A 28 11.90 -1.23 9.27
CA ILE A 28 12.22 -2.63 9.01
C ILE A 28 11.10 -3.22 8.17
N ALA A 29 11.43 -3.64 6.95
CA ALA A 29 10.50 -4.23 6.00
C ALA A 29 10.94 -5.62 5.57
N GLY A 30 9.99 -6.51 5.34
CA GLY A 30 10.26 -7.85 4.80
C GLY A 30 9.07 -8.79 4.97
N PRO A 31 9.07 -9.96 4.31
CA PRO A 31 7.94 -10.90 4.31
C PRO A 31 7.46 -11.35 5.70
N ASN A 32 6.29 -11.98 5.78
CA ASN A 32 5.77 -12.52 7.03
C ASN A 32 6.71 -13.62 7.56
N GLY A 33 6.95 -13.64 8.88
CA GLY A 33 7.71 -14.72 9.53
C GLY A 33 9.24 -14.64 9.42
N VAL A 34 9.81 -13.57 8.84
CA VAL A 34 11.28 -13.38 8.72
C VAL A 34 11.95 -12.88 10.01
N GLY A 35 11.19 -12.46 11.03
CA GLY A 35 11.71 -12.06 12.34
C GLY A 35 11.66 -10.56 12.67
N LYS A 36 10.85 -9.75 11.98
CA LYS A 36 10.67 -8.30 12.28
C LYS A 36 10.31 -8.03 13.75
N SER A 37 9.18 -8.58 14.21
CA SER A 37 8.72 -8.50 15.61
C SER A 37 9.72 -9.13 16.60
N THR A 38 10.51 -10.10 16.14
CA THR A 38 11.55 -10.75 16.93
C THR A 38 12.68 -9.79 17.26
N ILE A 39 13.04 -8.85 16.38
CA ILE A 39 14.04 -7.80 16.65
C ILE A 39 13.57 -6.95 17.84
N PHE A 40 12.32 -6.47 17.82
CA PHE A 40 11.81 -5.62 18.90
C PHE A 40 11.67 -6.38 20.22
N SER A 41 11.27 -7.64 20.14
CA SER A 41 11.23 -8.54 21.30
C SER A 41 12.63 -8.75 21.91
N ALA A 42 13.67 -8.88 21.09
CA ALA A 42 15.05 -9.01 21.56
C ALA A 42 15.52 -7.74 22.29
N ILE A 43 15.28 -6.55 21.72
CA ILE A 43 15.64 -5.27 22.35
C ILE A 43 14.91 -5.08 23.70
N LYS A 44 13.64 -5.47 23.78
CA LYS A 44 12.87 -5.41 25.02
C LYS A 44 13.41 -6.36 26.08
N GLU A 45 13.71 -7.60 25.71
CA GLU A 45 14.30 -8.59 26.62
C GLU A 45 15.68 -8.16 27.11
N PHE A 46 16.50 -7.58 26.25
CA PHE A 46 17.78 -6.99 26.62
C PHE A 46 17.64 -5.98 27.77
N GLN A 47 16.70 -5.04 27.62
CA GLN A 47 16.44 -4.03 28.63
C GLN A 47 16.00 -4.66 29.95
N ARG A 48 15.10 -5.66 29.90
CA ARG A 48 14.59 -6.36 31.08
C ARG A 48 15.70 -7.08 31.85
N ILE A 49 16.58 -7.78 31.13
CA ILE A 49 17.65 -8.59 31.71
C ILE A 49 18.73 -7.69 32.32
N ILE A 50 19.18 -6.63 31.64
CA ILE A 50 20.18 -5.70 32.20
C ILE A 50 19.66 -5.04 33.47
N LYS A 51 18.40 -4.57 33.48
CA LYS A 51 17.77 -4.03 34.70
C LYS A 51 17.83 -5.02 35.85
N ARG A 52 17.50 -6.29 35.59
CA ARG A 52 17.52 -7.36 36.61
C ARG A 52 18.93 -7.64 37.13
N ILE A 53 19.92 -7.74 36.24
CA ILE A 53 21.32 -7.98 36.63
C ILE A 53 21.84 -6.81 37.47
N TYR A 54 21.69 -5.58 36.99
CA TYR A 54 22.21 -4.39 37.67
C TYR A 54 21.53 -4.14 39.03
N THR A 55 20.20 -4.34 39.13
CA THR A 55 19.48 -4.24 40.42
C THR A 55 20.01 -5.24 41.44
N ASN A 56 20.37 -6.44 40.99
CA ASN A 56 20.92 -7.47 41.85
C ASN A 56 22.34 -7.14 42.30
N ASP A 57 23.20 -6.65 41.40
CA ASP A 57 24.55 -6.20 41.74
C ASP A 57 24.54 -5.07 42.79
N LEU A 58 23.60 -4.13 42.68
CA LEU A 58 23.39 -3.06 43.66
C LEU A 58 22.94 -3.59 45.04
N LYS A 59 22.09 -4.63 45.08
CA LYS A 59 21.55 -5.19 46.32
C LYS A 59 22.53 -6.06 47.10
N TYR A 60 23.39 -6.81 46.41
CA TYR A 60 24.25 -7.82 47.03
C TYR A 60 25.74 -7.47 47.05
N GLY A 61 26.13 -6.36 46.40
CA GLY A 61 27.51 -5.89 46.29
C GLY A 61 28.33 -6.68 45.27
N ILE A 62 29.24 -5.99 44.58
CA ILE A 62 30.10 -6.51 43.49
C ILE A 62 30.86 -7.80 43.88
N SER A 63 31.13 -7.99 45.18
CA SER A 63 31.89 -9.12 45.73
C SER A 63 31.11 -10.43 45.91
N ARG A 64 29.79 -10.43 45.70
CA ARG A 64 29.01 -11.65 45.46
C ARG A 64 28.53 -11.63 44.03
N ARG A 65 29.37 -12.08 43.09
CA ARG A 65 28.87 -12.65 41.83
C ARG A 65 27.82 -13.67 42.23
N ILE A 66 26.55 -13.34 42.01
CA ILE A 66 25.46 -14.25 42.32
C ILE A 66 25.72 -15.51 41.50
N ASP A 67 25.68 -16.64 42.19
CA ASP A 67 25.74 -17.96 41.56
C ASP A 67 24.42 -18.14 40.79
N PHE A 68 24.39 -17.65 39.55
CA PHE A 68 23.23 -17.68 38.67
C PHE A 68 22.77 -19.11 38.34
N SER A 69 23.52 -20.13 38.78
CA SER A 69 23.13 -21.54 38.76
C SER A 69 21.86 -21.84 39.58
N LYS A 70 21.47 -20.97 40.54
CA LYS A 70 20.26 -21.18 41.37
C LYS A 70 19.02 -20.39 40.92
N GLN A 71 19.20 -19.28 40.22
CA GLN A 71 18.11 -18.46 39.67
C GLN A 71 18.60 -17.74 38.41
N SER A 72 18.40 -18.37 37.26
CA SER A 72 18.66 -17.72 35.97
C SER A 72 17.79 -16.47 35.82
N PRO A 73 18.33 -15.34 35.30
CA PRO A 73 17.52 -14.19 34.91
C PRO A 73 16.66 -14.49 33.68
N PHE A 74 16.96 -15.56 32.94
CA PHE A 74 16.24 -16.03 31.76
C PHE A 74 15.02 -16.88 32.14
N SER A 75 13.99 -16.88 31.30
CA SER A 75 12.84 -17.81 31.42
C SER A 75 13.25 -19.23 30.97
N ASP A 76 12.61 -20.26 31.53
CA ASP A 76 12.87 -21.68 31.19
C ASP A 76 12.57 -22.05 29.71
N GLU A 77 11.95 -21.15 28.95
CA GLU A 77 11.82 -21.28 27.50
C GLU A 77 13.15 -20.97 26.83
N HIS A 78 13.91 -22.03 26.51
CA HIS A 78 15.05 -22.18 25.61
C HIS A 78 15.38 -21.01 24.64
N GLN A 79 15.76 -19.84 25.16
CA GLN A 79 16.39 -18.79 24.37
C GLN A 79 17.89 -19.11 24.30
N LYS A 80 18.38 -19.43 23.10
CA LYS A 80 19.80 -19.62 22.82
C LYS A 80 20.36 -18.43 22.07
N GLY A 81 21.67 -18.21 22.12
CA GLY A 81 22.37 -17.19 21.34
C GLY A 81 22.79 -15.95 22.12
N ASP A 82 23.18 -14.90 21.38
CA ASP A 82 23.74 -13.67 21.95
C ASP A 82 23.18 -12.40 21.30
N LEU A 83 23.14 -11.34 22.08
CA LEU A 83 22.60 -10.03 21.73
C LEU A 83 23.56 -8.93 22.20
N GLU A 84 23.96 -8.06 21.29
CA GLU A 84 24.84 -6.93 21.57
C GLU A 84 24.23 -5.64 21.03
N ILE A 85 24.10 -4.63 21.89
CA ILE A 85 23.52 -3.34 21.56
C ILE A 85 24.46 -2.22 22.02
N THR A 86 24.79 -1.32 21.09
CA THR A 86 25.53 -0.09 21.39
C THR A 86 24.61 1.11 21.27
N PHE A 87 24.58 1.91 22.32
CA PHE A 87 23.81 3.15 22.40
C PHE A 87 24.71 4.37 22.36
N GLU A 88 24.24 5.43 21.71
CA GLU A 88 24.78 6.78 21.77
C GLU A 88 23.99 7.59 22.80
N LEU A 89 24.74 8.34 23.62
CA LEU A 89 24.20 9.19 24.68
C LEU A 89 24.02 10.64 24.21
N SER A 90 22.88 11.22 24.56
CA SER A 90 22.64 12.66 24.42
C SER A 90 23.36 13.44 25.53
N ASN A 91 23.53 14.76 25.35
CA ASN A 91 24.17 15.60 26.37
C ASN A 91 23.40 15.59 27.70
N LYS A 92 22.06 15.59 27.66
CA LYS A 92 21.22 15.51 28.87
C LYS A 92 21.48 14.21 29.66
N GLU A 93 21.70 13.10 28.96
CA GLU A 93 21.97 11.80 29.61
C GLU A 93 23.38 11.70 30.16
N LYS A 94 24.36 12.29 29.46
CA LYS A 94 25.73 12.43 29.95
C LYS A 94 25.78 13.24 31.23
N ASP A 95 25.05 14.35 31.28
CA ASP A 95 24.95 15.21 32.47
C ASP A 95 24.25 14.49 33.63
N PHE A 96 23.20 13.70 33.34
CA PHE A 96 22.46 12.94 34.36
C PHE A 96 23.34 11.87 35.03
N ILE A 97 24.10 11.10 34.24
CA ILE A 97 24.95 9.99 34.74
C ILE A 97 26.37 10.48 35.07
N LYS A 98 26.67 11.75 34.76
CA LYS A 98 28.00 12.35 34.94
C LYS A 98 29.11 11.56 34.25
N THR A 99 28.88 11.20 32.99
CA THR A 99 29.84 10.43 32.18
C THR A 99 30.34 11.24 30.98
N GLU A 100 31.62 11.07 30.63
CA GLU A 100 32.21 11.63 29.41
C GLU A 100 32.08 10.67 28.21
N LYS A 101 31.58 9.44 28.43
CA LYS A 101 31.41 8.45 27.36
C LYS A 101 30.36 8.93 26.35
N ASN A 102 30.71 8.85 25.06
CA ASN A 102 29.76 9.11 23.97
C ASN A 102 28.88 7.90 23.66
N GLN A 103 29.41 6.70 23.87
CA GLN A 103 28.73 5.44 23.58
C GLN A 103 28.87 4.48 24.76
N ILE A 104 27.82 3.69 24.96
CA ILE A 104 27.76 2.62 25.95
C ILE A 104 27.25 1.35 25.28
N THR A 105 27.76 0.20 25.68
CA THR A 105 27.44 -1.09 25.07
C THR A 105 27.02 -2.10 26.13
N GLY A 106 26.09 -2.97 25.77
CA GLY A 106 25.79 -4.18 26.51
C GLY A 106 25.74 -5.38 25.58
N LYS A 107 26.30 -6.48 26.05
CA LYS A 107 26.27 -7.81 25.44
C LYS A 107 25.65 -8.78 26.43
N LEU A 108 24.63 -9.49 25.98
CA LEU A 108 24.01 -10.59 26.67
C LEU A 108 24.25 -11.88 25.91
N ASP A 109 24.62 -12.92 26.63
CA ASP A 109 24.74 -14.28 26.14
C ASP A 109 23.71 -15.11 26.90
N PHE A 110 22.70 -15.59 26.17
CA PHE A 110 21.59 -16.35 26.74
C PHE A 110 22.01 -17.80 27.08
N ASP A 111 23.08 -18.30 26.45
CA ASP A 111 23.63 -19.62 26.72
C ASP A 111 24.53 -19.61 27.96
N ASP A 112 25.27 -18.52 28.19
CA ASP A 112 26.18 -18.37 29.33
C ASP A 112 26.18 -16.95 29.93
N ILE A 113 25.56 -16.81 31.09
CA ILE A 113 25.47 -15.54 31.83
C ILE A 113 26.86 -14.96 32.16
N SER A 114 27.88 -15.80 32.31
CA SER A 114 29.24 -15.33 32.61
C SER A 114 29.88 -14.55 31.45
N ASN A 115 29.36 -14.73 30.23
CA ASN A 115 29.77 -13.99 29.04
C ASN A 115 28.99 -12.67 28.87
N CYS A 116 27.96 -12.41 29.67
CA CYS A 116 27.27 -11.13 29.69
C CYS A 116 28.21 -10.02 30.17
N ARG A 117 28.26 -8.91 29.42
CA ARG A 117 29.08 -7.73 29.75
C ARG A 117 28.30 -6.48 29.40
N PHE A 118 28.18 -5.52 30.30
CA PHE A 118 27.56 -4.24 30.00
C PHE A 118 28.23 -3.12 30.79
N ASP A 119 28.20 -1.90 30.23
CA ASP A 119 28.66 -0.71 30.92
C ASP A 119 27.78 -0.40 32.14
N ASN A 120 28.37 -0.04 33.28
CA ASN A 120 27.61 0.32 34.49
C ASN A 120 26.68 1.51 34.23
N GLU A 121 27.12 2.46 33.41
CA GLU A 121 26.33 3.63 32.99
C GLU A 121 25.05 3.20 32.27
N LEU A 122 25.06 2.09 31.52
CA LEU A 122 23.86 1.54 30.88
C LEU A 122 22.86 1.02 31.92
N GLY A 123 23.34 0.31 32.95
CA GLY A 123 22.50 -0.17 34.04
C GLY A 123 21.84 0.98 34.81
N GLU A 124 22.61 2.01 35.14
CA GLU A 124 22.12 3.20 35.83
C GLU A 124 21.09 3.99 35.01
N LEU A 125 21.37 4.19 33.72
CA LEU A 125 20.46 4.86 32.78
C LEU A 125 19.13 4.11 32.66
N LEU A 126 19.15 2.78 32.55
CA LEU A 126 17.93 2.00 32.38
C LEU A 126 17.06 1.98 33.65
N ILE A 127 17.65 1.99 34.86
CA ILE A 127 16.90 2.00 36.11
C ILE A 127 16.44 3.41 36.51
N ASN A 128 17.37 4.36 36.59
CA ASN A 128 17.14 5.68 37.17
C ASN A 128 16.83 6.74 36.10
N GLY A 129 17.20 6.50 34.86
CA GLY A 129 16.91 7.39 33.72
C GLY A 129 15.48 7.25 33.19
N SER A 130 14.52 6.72 33.93
CA SER A 130 13.13 6.57 33.47
C SER A 130 12.46 7.89 33.06
N GLN A 131 13.04 9.03 33.47
CA GLN A 131 12.64 10.38 33.08
C GLN A 131 13.24 10.84 31.73
N PHE A 132 14.30 10.20 31.25
CA PHE A 132 15.11 10.66 30.10
C PHE A 132 15.36 9.60 29.02
N SER A 133 15.23 8.32 29.35
CA SER A 133 15.69 7.22 28.50
C SER A 133 14.86 5.96 28.71
N LEU A 134 13.82 5.79 27.90
CA LEU A 134 12.98 4.61 27.91
C LEU A 134 12.91 3.99 26.52
N ILE A 135 13.04 2.67 26.48
CA ILE A 135 12.71 1.88 25.30
C ILE A 135 11.25 1.46 25.45
N ASN A 136 10.43 1.91 24.52
CA ASN A 136 8.99 1.68 24.49
C ASN A 136 8.65 0.77 23.32
N HIS A 137 8.14 -0.42 23.59
CA HIS A 137 7.69 -1.34 22.56
C HIS A 137 6.16 -1.33 22.49
N ILE A 138 5.64 -0.79 21.39
CA ILE A 138 4.23 -0.87 20.99
C ILE A 138 4.11 -2.09 20.08
N HIS A 139 3.55 -3.17 20.61
CA HIS A 139 3.33 -4.42 19.87
C HIS A 139 2.24 -4.22 18.79
N ALA A 140 2.13 -5.13 17.81
CA ALA A 140 1.07 -5.10 16.78
C ALA A 140 -0.35 -5.13 17.39
N ASN A 141 -0.53 -5.90 18.47
CA ASN A 141 -1.75 -5.90 19.28
C ASN A 141 -1.91 -4.63 20.15
N ARG A 142 -1.05 -3.62 19.98
CA ARG A 142 -1.07 -2.29 20.59
C ARG A 142 -1.23 -2.29 22.12
N THR A 143 -0.58 -3.24 22.80
CA THR A 143 -0.59 -3.32 24.27
C THR A 143 0.26 -2.20 24.87
N LEU A 144 -0.41 -1.12 25.30
CA LEU A 144 0.27 0.02 25.92
C LEU A 144 0.76 -0.31 27.33
N THR A 145 2.06 -0.26 27.56
CA THR A 145 2.63 -0.46 28.91
C THR A 145 2.43 0.80 29.74
N SER A 146 1.82 0.65 30.92
CA SER A 146 1.60 1.74 31.87
C SER A 146 2.92 2.42 32.26
N LYS A 147 2.91 3.75 32.35
CA LYS A 147 3.99 4.49 32.99
C LYS A 147 4.07 4.01 34.44
N SER A 148 5.25 3.59 34.87
CA SER A 148 5.59 3.58 36.30
C SER A 148 5.72 5.04 36.74
N ASN A 149 4.61 5.65 37.17
CA ASN A 149 4.57 6.79 38.06
C ASN A 149 3.18 6.77 38.69
N LYS A 150 3.08 6.23 39.91
CA LYS A 150 1.89 6.19 40.78
C LYS A 150 0.57 5.84 40.07
N GLU A 151 0.20 4.56 40.20
CA GLU A 151 -1.13 4.01 39.92
C GLU A 151 -2.26 5.05 40.05
N ILE A 152 -2.77 5.55 38.91
CA ILE A 152 -4.20 5.84 38.80
C ILE A 152 -4.79 4.57 38.22
N SER A 153 -5.06 3.60 39.09
CA SER A 153 -5.82 2.42 38.72
C SER A 153 -7.29 2.84 38.64
N LEU A 154 -7.89 2.88 37.45
CA LEU A 154 -9.34 3.09 37.32
C LEU A 154 -10.15 2.01 38.05
N ASN A 155 -9.56 0.89 38.48
CA ASN A 155 -10.24 -0.08 39.36
C ASN A 155 -10.67 0.51 40.71
N SER A 156 -10.09 1.63 41.16
CA SER A 156 -10.59 2.35 42.34
C SER A 156 -11.71 3.36 42.02
N LEU A 157 -12.09 3.48 40.74
CA LEU A 157 -13.06 4.46 40.22
C LEU A 157 -14.18 3.83 39.37
N ALA A 158 -14.06 2.58 38.93
CA ALA A 158 -15.07 1.84 38.17
C ALA A 158 -15.97 1.02 39.12
N ARG A 159 -17.29 1.04 38.85
CA ARG A 159 -18.28 0.21 39.55
C ARG A 159 -18.05 -1.27 39.20
N PHE A 160 -18.00 -2.13 40.22
CA PHE A 160 -18.27 -3.55 40.05
C PHE A 160 -19.79 -3.73 40.11
N ASP A 161 -20.42 -4.07 38.99
CA ASP A 161 -21.70 -4.77 39.02
C ASP A 161 -21.39 -6.27 38.88
N ASP A 162 -21.76 -7.03 39.91
CA ASP A 162 -21.61 -8.48 40.00
C ASP A 162 -22.32 -9.18 38.83
N ILE A 163 -21.57 -9.86 37.96
CA ILE A 163 -22.15 -10.87 37.05
C ILE A 163 -21.22 -12.08 37.00
N GLU A 164 -21.57 -13.09 37.83
CA GLU A 164 -21.12 -14.46 37.68
C GLU A 164 -21.65 -15.08 36.36
N ASP A 165 -20.84 -15.96 35.78
CA ASP A 165 -21.12 -16.89 34.67
C ASP A 165 -21.37 -16.31 33.25
N THR A 166 -20.37 -16.42 32.38
CA THR A 166 -20.60 -16.42 30.91
C THR A 166 -19.58 -17.30 30.15
N PRO A 167 -19.97 -18.04 29.09
CA PRO A 167 -19.17 -19.14 28.53
C PRO A 167 -18.04 -18.70 27.59
N VAL A 168 -17.08 -19.59 27.40
CA VAL A 168 -15.78 -19.51 26.68
C VAL A 168 -15.80 -18.88 25.28
N ARG A 169 -16.95 -18.65 24.64
CA ARG A 169 -17.06 -17.93 23.34
C ARG A 169 -16.91 -16.41 23.45
N TYR A 170 -16.96 -15.83 24.65
CA TYR A 170 -16.77 -14.38 24.87
C TYR A 170 -15.31 -13.93 24.97
N ARG A 171 -14.32 -14.84 25.06
CA ARG A 171 -12.90 -14.46 25.24
C ARG A 171 -12.27 -13.66 24.09
N ARG A 172 -12.78 -13.76 22.86
CA ARG A 172 -12.24 -12.99 21.70
C ARG A 172 -12.76 -11.56 21.59
N ARG A 173 -13.84 -11.18 22.31
CA ARG A 173 -14.29 -9.77 22.37
C ARG A 173 -13.52 -8.95 23.41
N TYR A 174 -13.13 -9.58 24.53
CA TYR A 174 -12.47 -8.91 25.65
C TYR A 174 -11.04 -8.40 25.37
N GLU A 175 -10.32 -8.91 24.36
CA GLU A 175 -8.96 -8.41 24.05
C GLU A 175 -8.97 -7.02 23.41
N ASN A 176 -9.98 -6.69 22.60
CA ASN A 176 -10.13 -5.35 22.00
C ASN A 176 -10.62 -4.31 23.02
N ASP A 177 -11.48 -4.72 23.97
CA ASP A 177 -12.02 -3.81 24.99
C ASP A 177 -10.94 -3.45 26.03
N ALA A 178 -10.13 -4.42 26.50
CA ALA A 178 -9.03 -4.17 27.43
C ALA A 178 -7.90 -3.27 26.87
N LEU A 179 -7.81 -3.18 25.54
CA LEU A 179 -6.86 -2.32 24.84
C LEU A 179 -7.32 -0.87 24.82
N PHE A 180 -8.62 -0.68 24.62
CA PHE A 180 -9.26 0.62 24.60
C PHE A 180 -9.44 1.20 26.01
N ASP A 181 -9.57 0.34 27.02
CA ASP A 181 -9.54 0.75 28.43
C ASP A 181 -8.25 1.50 28.80
N ARG A 182 -7.10 1.10 28.26
CA ARG A 182 -5.84 1.82 28.48
C ARG A 182 -5.83 3.19 27.82
N VAL A 183 -6.50 3.36 26.68
CA VAL A 183 -6.65 4.67 26.04
C VAL A 183 -7.39 5.63 26.98
N LYS A 184 -8.40 5.15 27.69
CA LYS A 184 -9.11 5.91 28.74
C LYS A 184 -8.19 6.29 29.90
N ASP A 185 -7.36 5.36 30.39
CA ASP A 185 -6.36 5.65 31.43
C ASP A 185 -5.42 6.79 31.01
N TYR A 186 -4.95 6.79 29.75
CA TYR A 186 -4.09 7.85 29.23
C TYR A 186 -4.79 9.19 29.09
N LEU A 187 -6.01 9.18 28.54
CA LEU A 187 -6.81 10.40 28.44
C LEU A 187 -7.07 10.99 29.83
N ALA A 188 -7.33 10.15 30.83
CA ALA A 188 -7.45 10.56 32.22
C ALA A 188 -6.15 11.14 32.78
N ALA A 189 -4.99 10.55 32.47
CA ALA A 189 -3.70 11.08 32.89
C ALA A 189 -3.42 12.48 32.32
N ILE A 190 -3.69 12.71 31.02
CA ILE A 190 -3.55 14.04 30.38
C ILE A 190 -4.51 15.03 31.04
N TYR A 191 -5.75 14.62 31.29
CA TYR A 191 -6.74 15.43 31.99
C TYR A 191 -6.25 15.88 33.38
N PHE A 192 -5.66 14.97 34.16
CA PHE A 192 -5.11 15.31 35.47
C PHE A 192 -3.87 16.20 35.37
N ASP A 193 -2.97 15.99 34.41
CA ASP A 193 -1.81 16.85 34.20
C ASP A 193 -2.23 18.28 33.84
N ASP A 194 -3.22 18.46 32.96
CA ASP A 194 -3.77 19.78 32.61
C ASP A 194 -4.37 20.49 33.83
N LEU A 195 -5.02 19.74 34.74
CA LEU A 195 -5.55 20.27 36.00
C LEU A 195 -4.46 20.61 37.01
N ILE A 196 -3.42 19.77 37.15
CA ILE A 196 -2.28 20.04 38.04
C ILE A 196 -1.55 21.29 37.56
N LYS A 197 -1.31 21.45 36.26
CA LYS A 197 -0.77 22.68 35.67
C LYS A 197 -1.63 23.90 35.97
N ALA A 198 -2.96 23.74 36.00
CA ALA A 198 -3.87 24.81 36.41
C ALA A 198 -3.62 25.27 37.85
N VAL A 199 -3.36 24.34 38.76
CA VAL A 199 -3.04 24.61 40.16
C VAL A 199 -1.67 25.27 40.31
N GLU A 200 -0.68 24.83 39.54
CA GLU A 200 0.70 25.34 39.62
C GLU A 200 0.90 26.71 38.94
N THR A 201 0.20 26.96 37.82
CA THR A 201 0.44 28.13 36.95
C THR A 201 -0.75 29.10 36.85
N GLY A 202 -1.90 28.74 37.41
CA GLY A 202 -3.14 29.53 37.33
C GLY A 202 -3.85 29.46 35.98
N LYS A 203 -3.36 28.68 35.01
CA LYS A 203 -3.97 28.44 33.70
C LYS A 203 -4.10 26.94 33.45
N ILE A 204 -5.30 26.50 33.05
CA ILE A 204 -5.53 25.10 32.67
C ILE A 204 -4.62 24.77 31.48
N GLY A 205 -3.95 23.63 31.54
CA GLY A 205 -3.19 23.12 30.40
C GLY A 205 -4.11 22.90 29.19
N ASN A 206 -3.55 22.93 27.98
CA ASN A 206 -4.30 22.84 26.72
C ASN A 206 -4.08 21.50 26.00
N GLU A 207 -3.42 20.54 26.64
CA GLU A 207 -2.93 19.34 25.95
C GLU A 207 -4.08 18.40 25.56
N LEU A 208 -5.05 18.21 26.45
CA LEU A 208 -6.24 17.43 26.17
C LEU A 208 -7.10 18.09 25.09
N GLU A 209 -7.28 19.41 25.16
CA GLU A 209 -8.13 20.14 24.21
C GLU A 209 -7.55 20.09 22.78
N GLU A 210 -6.23 20.20 22.63
CA GLU A 210 -5.55 20.02 21.35
C GLU A 210 -5.71 18.60 20.80
N LEU A 211 -5.51 17.58 21.64
CA LEU A 211 -5.70 16.18 21.23
C LEU A 211 -7.15 15.92 20.79
N VAL A 212 -8.13 16.43 21.53
CA VAL A 212 -9.55 16.32 21.19
C VAL A 212 -9.88 17.00 19.86
N LYS A 213 -9.31 18.18 19.58
CA LYS A 213 -9.47 18.88 18.29
C LYS A 213 -8.96 18.03 17.12
N VAL A 214 -7.79 17.40 17.29
CA VAL A 214 -7.20 16.53 16.26
C VAL A 214 -8.08 15.31 16.05
N ILE A 215 -8.45 14.58 17.12
CA ILE A 215 -9.33 13.40 17.02
C ILE A 215 -10.64 13.75 16.29
N ASN A 216 -11.29 14.85 16.69
CA ASN A 216 -12.56 15.30 16.10
C ASN A 216 -12.48 15.72 14.63
N SER A 217 -11.29 16.00 14.10
CA SER A 217 -11.13 16.24 12.68
C SER A 217 -11.31 14.97 11.84
N TYR A 218 -11.13 13.78 12.45
CA TYR A 218 -11.17 12.48 11.79
C TYR A 218 -12.38 11.60 12.13
N ILE A 219 -13.03 11.78 13.28
CA ILE A 219 -14.20 10.96 13.69
C ILE A 219 -15.56 11.57 13.31
N LYS A 220 -15.62 12.41 12.27
CA LYS A 220 -16.87 13.04 11.82
C LYS A 220 -17.84 12.00 11.26
N PRO A 221 -19.15 12.10 11.54
CA PRO A 221 -19.88 13.23 12.17
C PRO A 221 -19.87 13.25 13.72
N LYS A 222 -19.24 12.28 14.40
CA LYS A 222 -19.21 12.24 15.86
C LYS A 222 -18.23 13.27 16.43
N GLN A 223 -18.44 13.65 17.68
CA GLN A 223 -17.59 14.62 18.38
C GLN A 223 -17.25 14.12 19.79
N PHE A 224 -16.01 13.71 19.99
CA PHE A 224 -15.45 13.44 21.31
C PHE A 224 -15.33 14.74 22.11
N MET A 225 -15.91 14.78 23.31
CA MET A 225 -15.99 15.99 24.14
C MET A 225 -14.86 16.07 25.18
N GLY A 226 -13.85 15.20 25.08
CA GLY A 226 -12.77 15.08 26.07
C GLY A 226 -13.18 14.28 27.30
N VAL A 227 -12.30 14.28 28.31
CA VAL A 227 -12.56 13.64 29.60
C VAL A 227 -13.35 14.60 30.47
N LYS A 228 -14.46 14.13 31.05
CA LYS A 228 -15.26 14.88 32.00
C LYS A 228 -15.33 14.14 33.34
N ARG A 229 -15.58 14.90 34.40
CA ARG A 229 -15.90 14.36 35.71
C ARG A 229 -17.34 14.69 36.05
N ASP A 230 -18.12 13.66 36.37
CA ASP A 230 -19.46 13.80 36.94
C ASP A 230 -19.47 13.29 38.39
N THR A 231 -20.60 13.39 39.07
CA THR A 231 -20.86 12.90 40.42
C THR A 231 -20.55 11.41 40.64
N SER A 232 -20.48 10.62 39.56
CA SER A 232 -20.23 9.17 39.56
C SER A 232 -18.80 8.75 39.21
N GLY A 233 -17.95 9.64 38.67
CA GLY A 233 -16.60 9.28 38.21
C GLY A 233 -16.13 10.06 36.98
N LEU A 234 -15.11 9.52 36.30
CA LEU A 234 -14.65 10.03 35.01
C LEU A 234 -15.51 9.43 33.88
N THR A 235 -15.88 10.26 32.91
CA THR A 235 -16.65 9.87 31.72
C THR A 235 -15.95 10.36 30.45
N PHE A 236 -16.19 9.66 29.34
CA PHE A 236 -15.55 9.91 28.05
C PHE A 236 -16.62 10.16 26.96
N PRO A 237 -17.42 11.24 27.06
CA PRO A 237 -18.59 11.43 26.21
C PRO A 237 -18.24 11.74 24.74
N VAL A 238 -18.92 11.05 23.83
CA VAL A 238 -18.94 11.29 22.38
C VAL A 238 -20.35 11.70 21.98
N LYS A 239 -20.48 12.88 21.38
CA LYS A 239 -21.76 13.38 20.84
C LYS A 239 -21.94 12.90 19.40
N TYR A 240 -23.12 12.36 19.11
CA TYR A 240 -23.57 12.07 17.75
C TYR A 240 -25.04 12.47 17.62
N ASP A 241 -25.32 13.42 16.74
CA ASP A 241 -26.65 14.04 16.61
C ASP A 241 -27.14 14.65 17.95
N GLU A 242 -28.26 14.20 18.52
CA GLU A 242 -28.75 14.58 19.86
C GLU A 242 -28.33 13.61 20.99
N LEU A 243 -27.66 12.50 20.66
CA LEU A 243 -27.27 11.48 21.63
C LEU A 243 -25.83 11.67 22.12
N ILE A 244 -25.60 11.35 23.39
CA ILE A 244 -24.27 11.29 24.01
C ILE A 244 -24.01 9.83 24.39
N HIS A 245 -22.98 9.26 23.79
CA HIS A 245 -22.52 7.90 23.99
C HIS A 245 -21.18 7.90 24.70
N ASP A 246 -20.77 6.76 25.27
CA ASP A 246 -19.40 6.60 25.74
C ASP A 246 -18.45 6.37 24.56
N ILE A 247 -17.17 6.73 24.74
CA ILE A 247 -16.12 6.51 23.73
C ILE A 247 -15.99 5.01 23.36
N ASP A 248 -16.43 4.09 24.22
CA ASP A 248 -16.49 2.65 23.93
C ASP A 248 -17.47 2.28 22.81
N GLU A 249 -18.43 3.14 22.48
CA GLU A 249 -19.42 2.92 21.43
C GLU A 249 -18.94 3.43 20.05
N LEU A 250 -17.71 3.91 19.96
CA LEU A 250 -17.07 4.18 18.67
C LEU A 250 -16.93 2.89 17.85
N SER A 251 -17.05 3.02 16.53
CA SER A 251 -16.75 1.92 15.60
C SER A 251 -15.27 1.52 15.71
N SER A 252 -14.92 0.31 15.28
CA SER A 252 -13.54 -0.18 15.37
C SER A 252 -12.53 0.76 14.70
N GLY A 253 -12.87 1.33 13.53
CA GLY A 253 -12.01 2.30 12.85
C GLY A 253 -11.89 3.64 13.57
N GLU A 254 -12.96 4.12 14.22
CA GLU A 254 -12.90 5.36 15.03
C GLU A 254 -12.10 5.15 16.32
N LYS A 255 -12.28 4.01 17.00
CA LYS A 255 -11.48 3.64 18.18
C LYS A 255 -9.99 3.62 17.87
N GLU A 256 -9.67 3.15 16.68
CA GLU A 256 -8.30 3.07 16.20
C GLU A 256 -7.68 4.43 15.88
N ILE A 257 -8.43 5.32 15.24
CA ILE A 257 -8.02 6.73 15.06
C ILE A 257 -7.67 7.36 16.42
N VAL A 258 -8.55 7.18 17.42
CA VAL A 258 -8.31 7.68 18.79
C VAL A 258 -7.02 7.08 19.36
N MET A 259 -6.84 5.76 19.24
CA MET A 259 -5.67 5.06 19.74
C MET A 259 -4.37 5.55 19.09
N VAL A 260 -4.37 5.76 17.76
CA VAL A 260 -3.24 6.31 17.03
C VAL A 260 -2.85 7.68 17.58
N PHE A 261 -3.79 8.62 17.70
CA PHE A 261 -3.45 9.98 18.15
C PHE A 261 -3.02 10.03 19.62
N VAL A 262 -3.62 9.20 20.47
CA VAL A 262 -3.20 9.05 21.87
C VAL A 262 -1.77 8.47 21.94
N ASN A 263 -1.44 7.47 21.11
CA ASN A 263 -0.09 6.91 21.02
C ASN A 263 0.92 7.94 20.49
N LEU A 264 0.56 8.70 19.45
CA LEU A 264 1.41 9.75 18.89
C LEU A 264 1.71 10.86 19.91
N LYS A 265 0.74 11.22 20.75
CA LYS A 265 0.99 12.16 21.87
C LYS A 265 1.99 11.61 22.87
N TRP A 266 1.99 10.29 23.11
CA TRP A 266 3.00 9.66 23.96
C TRP A 266 4.41 9.73 23.37
N ILE A 267 4.52 9.74 22.05
CA ILE A 267 5.81 9.87 21.32
C ILE A 267 6.41 11.28 21.46
N GLN A 268 5.64 12.30 21.82
CA GLN A 268 6.16 13.68 22.00
C GLN A 268 7.10 13.85 23.20
N ALA A 269 7.28 12.84 24.06
CA ALA A 269 8.27 12.88 25.13
C ALA A 269 9.71 12.88 24.55
N GLU A 270 10.61 13.72 25.08
CA GLU A 270 11.98 13.87 24.55
C GLU A 270 12.92 12.73 25.00
N SER A 271 13.75 12.23 24.07
CA SER A 271 14.87 11.28 24.28
C SER A 271 14.52 9.79 24.43
N TYR A 272 13.41 9.36 23.84
CA TYR A 272 12.92 7.97 23.89
C TYR A 272 13.29 7.15 22.65
N ILE A 273 13.33 5.82 22.81
CA ILE A 273 13.38 4.87 21.70
C ILE A 273 12.01 4.21 21.59
N PHE A 274 11.30 4.44 20.49
CA PHE A 274 10.02 3.81 20.20
C PHE A 274 10.21 2.67 19.21
N LEU A 275 9.73 1.49 19.57
CA LEU A 275 9.64 0.32 18.69
C LEU A 275 8.16 0.08 18.42
N TYR A 276 7.72 0.27 17.17
CA TYR A 276 6.32 0.17 16.77
C TYR A 276 6.18 -0.96 15.76
N ASP A 277 5.54 -2.05 16.17
CA ASP A 277 5.28 -3.21 15.33
C ASP A 277 3.91 -3.09 14.66
N GLU A 278 3.88 -3.29 13.33
CA GLU A 278 2.71 -3.14 12.45
C GLU A 278 1.85 -1.91 12.78
N PRO A 279 2.42 -0.70 12.74
CA PRO A 279 1.68 0.55 13.00
C PRO A 279 0.45 0.71 12.07
N GLU A 280 0.51 0.16 10.86
CA GLU A 280 -0.57 0.11 9.87
C GLU A 280 -1.73 -0.82 10.23
N LEU A 281 -1.56 -1.75 11.17
CA LEU A 281 -2.53 -2.82 11.41
C LEU A 281 -3.90 -2.23 11.77
N HIS A 282 -4.92 -2.53 10.96
CA HIS A 282 -6.30 -2.03 11.04
C HIS A 282 -6.54 -0.59 10.51
N LEU A 283 -5.51 0.11 10.02
CA LEU A 283 -5.65 1.41 9.37
C LEU A 283 -6.10 1.29 7.91
N ASN A 284 -6.70 2.37 7.40
CA ASN A 284 -6.89 2.56 5.97
C ASN A 284 -5.72 3.36 5.37
N ALA A 285 -5.52 3.26 4.05
CA ALA A 285 -4.38 3.88 3.37
C ALA A 285 -4.21 5.39 3.64
N ASN A 286 -5.32 6.13 3.81
CA ASN A 286 -5.26 7.56 4.14
C ASN A 286 -4.68 7.81 5.55
N LEU A 287 -5.10 7.01 6.53
CA LEU A 287 -4.57 7.07 7.89
C LEU A 287 -3.13 6.56 7.97
N GLU A 288 -2.75 5.58 7.16
CA GLU A 288 -1.36 5.11 7.06
C GLU A 288 -0.42 6.22 6.57
N LYS A 289 -0.80 6.95 5.52
CA LYS A 289 -0.05 8.13 5.03
C LYS A 289 0.06 9.23 6.08
N LEU A 290 -1.04 9.51 6.78
CA LEU A 290 -1.03 10.49 7.85
C LEU A 290 -0.11 10.06 9.00
N LEU A 291 -0.24 8.80 9.43
CA LEU A 291 0.57 8.23 10.50
C LEU A 291 2.06 8.32 10.16
N SER A 292 2.44 7.96 8.93
CA SER A 292 3.83 7.99 8.50
C SER A 292 4.41 9.41 8.52
N SER A 293 3.66 10.38 7.99
CA SER A 293 4.05 11.79 8.01
C SER A 293 4.23 12.33 9.44
N HIS A 294 3.32 11.97 10.35
CA HIS A 294 3.36 12.41 11.75
C HIS A 294 4.46 11.73 12.54
N LEU A 295 4.66 10.42 12.40
CA LEU A 295 5.76 9.69 13.06
C LEU A 295 7.12 10.31 12.68
N LYS A 296 7.28 10.71 11.42
CA LYS A 296 8.50 11.39 10.95
C LYS A 296 8.67 12.77 11.60
N GLN A 297 7.60 13.56 11.74
CA GLN A 297 7.65 14.84 12.45
C GLN A 297 7.97 14.67 13.95
N LEU A 298 7.45 13.61 14.56
CA LEU A 298 7.65 13.29 15.98
C LEU A 298 9.02 12.69 16.29
N GLN A 299 9.80 12.34 15.26
CA GLN A 299 11.15 11.82 15.41
C GLN A 299 12.01 12.75 16.28
N GLY A 300 12.05 14.06 16.00
CA GLY A 300 12.73 15.07 16.82
C GLY A 300 14.01 14.58 17.52
N ASN A 301 14.01 14.59 18.86
CA ASN A 301 15.10 14.07 19.69
C ASN A 301 14.99 12.55 19.99
N ASN A 302 13.92 11.90 19.55
CA ASN A 302 13.64 10.49 19.73
C ASN A 302 14.30 9.63 18.65
N GLN A 303 14.28 8.32 18.88
CA GLN A 303 14.57 7.34 17.85
C GLN A 303 13.33 6.47 17.66
N ILE A 304 12.87 6.31 16.43
CA ILE A 304 11.66 5.57 16.08
C ILE A 304 12.03 4.40 15.18
N TRP A 305 11.61 3.21 15.55
CA TRP A 305 11.74 1.98 14.79
C TRP A 305 10.36 1.47 14.44
N LEU A 306 10.09 1.27 13.15
CA LEU A 306 8.84 0.74 12.63
C LEU A 306 9.12 -0.63 12.02
N ALA A 307 8.35 -1.65 12.38
CA ALA A 307 8.31 -2.89 11.64
C ALA A 307 7.00 -2.92 10.85
N THR A 308 7.09 -2.97 9.52
CA THR A 308 5.92 -2.73 8.67
C THR A 308 5.93 -3.62 7.43
N HIS A 309 4.71 -3.86 6.93
CA HIS A 309 4.38 -4.41 5.63
C HIS A 309 3.73 -3.36 4.71
N SER A 310 3.40 -2.18 5.25
CA SER A 310 2.70 -1.12 4.53
C SER A 310 3.60 -0.44 3.48
N TYR A 311 3.03 -0.25 2.29
CA TYR A 311 3.65 0.52 1.23
C TYR A 311 3.78 1.99 1.64
N GLU A 312 2.72 2.56 2.19
CA GLU A 312 2.59 3.97 2.54
C GLU A 312 3.64 4.40 3.56
N ILE A 313 4.00 3.51 4.47
CA ILE A 313 5.07 3.74 5.45
C ILE A 313 6.44 3.67 4.79
N LEU A 314 6.67 2.67 3.93
CA LEU A 314 7.94 2.50 3.20
C LEU A 314 8.24 3.64 2.22
N ASP A 315 7.22 4.11 1.50
CA ASP A 315 7.31 5.19 0.52
C ASP A 315 7.71 6.52 1.17
N SER A 316 7.14 6.78 2.36
CA SER A 316 7.41 8.02 3.12
C SER A 316 8.82 8.10 3.73
N ALA A 317 9.48 6.96 3.91
CA ALA A 317 10.79 6.85 4.54
C ALA A 317 11.91 7.14 3.52
N ASN A 318 13.05 7.69 3.94
CA ASN A 318 14.22 7.75 3.05
C ASN A 318 14.79 6.34 2.84
N TYR A 319 15.34 5.97 1.67
CA TYR A 319 15.94 4.64 1.47
C TYR A 319 17.05 4.34 2.50
N LYS A 320 17.78 5.36 2.96
CA LYS A 320 18.78 5.21 4.03
C LYS A 320 18.16 4.86 5.39
N GLU A 321 16.87 5.07 5.60
CA GLU A 321 16.16 4.76 6.84
C GLU A 321 15.54 3.35 6.80
N VAL A 322 15.50 2.73 5.61
CA VAL A 322 14.86 1.44 5.38
C VAL A 322 15.89 0.30 5.46
N PHE A 323 15.51 -0.72 6.20
CA PHE A 323 16.23 -1.97 6.37
C PHE A 323 15.33 -3.13 5.92
N GLN A 324 15.75 -3.84 4.89
CA GLN A 324 15.07 -5.04 4.42
C GLN A 324 15.57 -6.26 5.21
N ILE A 325 14.64 -7.04 5.77
CA ILE A 325 14.93 -8.32 6.40
C ILE A 325 14.44 -9.48 5.52
N VAL A 326 15.28 -10.50 5.38
CA VAL A 326 15.04 -11.68 4.54
C VAL A 326 15.20 -12.97 5.33
N HIS A 327 14.75 -14.08 4.74
CA HIS A 327 15.03 -15.41 5.28
C HIS A 327 16.53 -15.68 5.29
N HIS A 328 17.01 -16.41 6.30
CA HIS A 328 18.42 -16.72 6.45
C HIS A 328 18.94 -17.63 5.34
N THR A 329 19.97 -17.17 4.63
CA THR A 329 20.68 -17.89 3.56
C THR A 329 22.12 -18.27 3.94
N GLY A 330 22.53 -18.04 5.19
CA GLY A 330 23.91 -18.22 5.67
C GLY A 330 24.65 -16.91 5.94
N GLU A 331 24.12 -15.78 5.46
CA GLU A 331 24.67 -14.44 5.68
C GLU A 331 23.78 -13.61 6.64
N ASN A 332 24.09 -12.31 6.76
CA ASN A 332 23.27 -11.34 7.51
C ASN A 332 21.84 -11.34 6.97
N GLN A 333 20.83 -11.40 7.85
CA GLN A 333 19.43 -11.41 7.42
C GLN A 333 18.88 -10.01 7.16
N ILE A 334 19.59 -8.95 7.55
CA ILE A 334 19.12 -7.58 7.39
C ILE A 334 20.09 -6.75 6.54
N PHE A 335 19.54 -5.94 5.64
CA PHE A 335 20.29 -5.11 4.71
C PHE A 335 19.69 -3.71 4.66
N ARG A 336 20.53 -2.68 4.74
CA ARG A 336 20.11 -1.29 4.53
C ARG A 336 19.97 -1.03 3.03
N LEU A 337 18.90 -0.36 2.62
CA LEU A 337 18.72 -0.02 1.21
C LEU A 337 19.74 1.05 0.77
N ILE A 338 20.15 0.99 -0.49
CA ILE A 338 21.18 1.86 -1.07
C ILE A 338 20.54 2.86 -2.05
N SER A 339 19.39 2.52 -2.62
CA SER A 339 18.66 3.32 -3.59
C SER A 339 17.14 3.26 -3.38
N ASP A 340 16.40 4.20 -3.99
CA ASP A 340 14.93 4.13 -4.05
C ASP A 340 14.43 2.98 -4.95
N GLU A 341 15.23 2.50 -5.92
CA GLU A 341 14.91 1.30 -6.71
C GLU A 341 14.84 0.05 -5.82
N ASP A 342 15.70 -0.04 -4.80
CA ASP A 342 15.68 -1.16 -3.85
C ASP A 342 14.41 -1.17 -2.98
N LYS A 343 13.79 -0.01 -2.73
CA LYS A 343 12.48 0.04 -2.06
C LYS A 343 11.42 -0.63 -2.92
N PHE A 344 11.45 -0.36 -4.23
CA PHE A 344 10.51 -0.94 -5.18
C PHE A 344 10.62 -2.46 -5.25
N GLU A 345 11.84 -3.00 -5.25
CA GLU A 345 12.07 -4.45 -5.16
C GLU A 345 11.66 -5.03 -3.79
N THR A 346 11.90 -4.30 -2.70
CA THR A 346 11.42 -4.66 -1.37
C THR A 346 9.90 -4.75 -1.35
N LEU A 347 9.20 -3.81 -1.97
CA LEU A 347 7.74 -3.80 -2.09
C LEU A 347 7.21 -4.97 -2.92
N LYS A 348 7.86 -5.31 -4.05
CA LYS A 348 7.53 -6.54 -4.80
C LYS A 348 7.66 -7.79 -3.94
N SER A 349 8.73 -7.88 -3.15
CA SER A 349 8.97 -9.02 -2.25
C SER A 349 7.96 -9.13 -1.11
N LEU A 350 7.34 -8.01 -0.72
CA LEU A 350 6.25 -7.93 0.25
C LEU A 350 4.89 -8.38 -0.33
N GLY A 351 4.83 -8.74 -1.61
CA GLY A 351 3.58 -9.10 -2.29
C GLY A 351 2.76 -7.87 -2.72
N ALA A 352 3.35 -6.67 -2.74
CA ALA A 352 2.68 -5.43 -3.10
C ALA A 352 2.49 -5.27 -4.62
N SER A 353 2.06 -6.32 -5.32
CA SER A 353 1.47 -6.16 -6.66
C SER A 353 0.17 -5.34 -6.62
N VAL A 354 -0.40 -5.14 -5.43
CA VAL A 354 -1.68 -4.47 -5.17
C VAL A 354 -1.51 -3.00 -4.72
N GLY A 355 -0.38 -2.63 -4.09
CA GLY A 355 -0.17 -1.29 -3.50
C GLY A 355 0.01 -0.13 -4.52
N LEU A 356 0.42 -0.44 -5.75
CA LEU A 356 0.46 0.54 -6.85
C LEU A 356 -0.94 1.00 -7.31
N GLN A 357 -2.01 0.34 -6.85
CA GLN A 357 -3.39 0.58 -7.30
C GLN A 357 -4.16 1.60 -6.44
N LEU A 358 -3.61 2.07 -5.30
CA LEU A 358 -4.35 2.88 -4.31
C LEU A 358 -3.91 4.36 -4.23
N ILE A 359 -2.97 4.81 -5.06
CA ILE A 359 -2.40 6.17 -4.97
C ILE A 359 -3.19 7.18 -5.82
N SER A 360 -3.80 6.76 -6.91
CA SER A 360 -4.62 7.64 -7.75
C SER A 360 -6.04 7.75 -7.21
N GLN A 361 -6.58 8.97 -7.13
CA GLN A 361 -8.01 9.18 -6.89
C GLN A 361 -8.87 8.45 -7.93
N LYS A 362 -8.35 8.29 -9.17
CA LYS A 362 -9.02 7.55 -10.25
C LYS A 362 -8.09 6.57 -10.96
N VAL A 363 -8.56 5.33 -11.14
CA VAL A 363 -7.81 4.24 -11.80
C VAL A 363 -8.36 4.02 -13.20
N ILE A 364 -7.51 4.13 -14.23
CA ILE A 364 -7.85 3.89 -15.62
C ILE A 364 -7.26 2.55 -16.05
N PHE A 365 -8.12 1.62 -16.45
CA PHE A 365 -7.72 0.35 -17.02
C PHE A 365 -7.53 0.49 -18.53
N VAL A 366 -6.43 -0.04 -19.05
CA VAL A 366 -6.08 -0.02 -20.48
C VAL A 366 -5.76 -1.44 -20.95
N GLU A 367 -5.98 -1.74 -22.22
CA GLU A 367 -5.85 -3.12 -22.74
C GLU A 367 -4.39 -3.58 -22.84
N GLY A 368 -3.53 -2.78 -23.46
CA GLY A 368 -2.15 -3.15 -23.79
C GLY A 368 -1.07 -2.39 -23.01
N LYS A 369 0.17 -2.81 -23.24
CA LYS A 369 1.36 -2.23 -22.61
C LYS A 369 1.69 -0.87 -23.22
N THR A 370 1.57 -0.80 -24.54
CA THR A 370 1.74 0.42 -25.32
C THR A 370 0.73 1.48 -24.90
N ASP A 371 -0.51 1.08 -24.65
CA ASP A 371 -1.58 1.95 -24.15
C ASP A 371 -1.22 2.58 -22.84
N LYS A 372 -0.74 1.77 -21.90
CA LYS A 372 -0.29 2.25 -20.60
C LYS A 372 0.80 3.31 -20.75
N GLU A 373 1.83 3.05 -21.55
CA GLU A 373 2.92 4.01 -21.75
C GLU A 373 2.45 5.29 -22.44
N PHE A 374 1.62 5.17 -23.47
CA PHE A 374 1.03 6.31 -24.17
C PHE A 374 0.21 7.19 -23.23
N PHE A 375 -0.74 6.61 -22.50
CA PHE A 375 -1.59 7.37 -21.60
C PHE A 375 -0.82 7.93 -20.39
N GLN A 376 0.17 7.22 -19.87
CA GLN A 376 1.03 7.76 -18.81
C GLN A 376 1.78 9.01 -19.26
N LEU A 377 2.27 9.04 -20.50
CA LEU A 377 2.95 10.20 -21.06
C LEU A 377 1.95 11.33 -21.41
N LEU A 378 0.77 10.99 -21.94
CA LEU A 378 -0.26 11.95 -22.32
C LEU A 378 -0.81 12.71 -21.10
N PHE A 379 -0.91 12.01 -19.97
CA PHE A 379 -1.47 12.50 -18.71
C PHE A 379 -0.40 12.75 -17.64
N ASP A 380 0.86 13.02 -18.01
CA ASP A 380 1.95 13.25 -17.03
C ASP A 380 1.62 14.41 -16.05
N ASP A 381 0.88 15.42 -16.53
CA ASP A 381 0.36 16.53 -15.72
C ASP A 381 -0.55 16.08 -14.56
N TYR A 382 -1.15 14.89 -14.67
CA TYR A 382 -2.13 14.32 -13.73
C TYR A 382 -1.62 13.05 -13.02
N LYS A 383 -0.30 12.78 -13.04
CA LYS A 383 0.30 11.55 -12.49
C LYS A 383 -0.01 11.27 -11.01
N GLU A 384 -0.35 12.29 -10.23
CA GLU A 384 -0.71 12.15 -8.81
C GLU A 384 -2.20 11.81 -8.62
N GLN A 385 -3.03 12.00 -9.65
CA GLN A 385 -4.48 11.86 -9.61
C GLN A 385 -4.98 10.66 -10.41
N LEU A 386 -4.28 10.30 -11.49
CA LEU A 386 -4.61 9.20 -12.40
C LEU A 386 -3.56 8.09 -12.35
N SER A 387 -4.02 6.83 -12.29
CA SER A 387 -3.15 5.64 -12.45
C SER A 387 -3.63 4.80 -13.61
N PHE A 388 -2.70 4.38 -14.46
CA PHE A 388 -2.97 3.51 -15.60
C PHE A 388 -2.54 2.08 -15.32
N VAL A 389 -3.50 1.15 -15.42
CA VAL A 389 -3.30 -0.27 -15.16
C VAL A 389 -3.48 -1.06 -16.44
N GLN A 390 -2.44 -1.78 -16.84
CA GLN A 390 -2.52 -2.71 -17.95
C GLN A 390 -3.35 -3.93 -17.57
N SER A 391 -4.30 -4.29 -18.42
CA SER A 391 -5.24 -5.40 -18.25
C SER A 391 -4.63 -6.77 -18.61
N THR A 392 -3.35 -7.01 -18.29
CA THR A 392 -2.59 -8.19 -18.75
C THR A 392 -3.08 -9.55 -18.23
N GLY A 393 -3.87 -9.59 -17.15
CA GLY A 393 -4.57 -10.81 -16.68
C GLY A 393 -6.07 -10.82 -17.01
N ILE A 394 -6.51 -9.80 -17.75
CA ILE A 394 -7.86 -9.24 -17.73
C ILE A 394 -8.47 -9.19 -19.15
N ASN A 395 -7.89 -9.97 -20.07
CA ASN A 395 -8.73 -10.62 -21.09
C ASN A 395 -10.01 -11.18 -20.45
N ASN A 396 -9.97 -11.57 -19.16
CA ASN A 396 -11.10 -11.88 -18.30
C ASN A 396 -11.94 -10.74 -17.69
N LEU A 397 -11.59 -9.43 -17.59
CA LEU A 397 -12.63 -8.43 -17.19
C LEU A 397 -13.67 -8.31 -18.29
N MET A 398 -13.24 -8.40 -19.54
CA MET A 398 -14.14 -8.33 -20.69
C MET A 398 -14.78 -9.69 -21.01
N ARG A 399 -14.24 -10.79 -20.45
CA ARG A 399 -14.80 -12.16 -20.57
C ARG A 399 -15.59 -12.62 -19.33
N VAL A 400 -15.46 -11.99 -18.16
CA VAL A 400 -16.15 -12.37 -16.93
C VAL A 400 -17.32 -11.42 -16.71
N SER A 401 -18.49 -11.95 -17.10
CA SER A 401 -19.83 -11.58 -16.66
C SER A 401 -19.86 -10.83 -15.34
N ASN A 402 -20.59 -9.72 -15.29
CA ASN A 402 -21.23 -9.02 -14.16
C ASN A 402 -20.53 -9.10 -12.79
N ALA A 403 -20.29 -10.29 -12.24
CA ALA A 403 -19.58 -10.55 -10.99
C ALA A 403 -18.23 -9.84 -10.80
N VAL A 404 -17.39 -9.65 -11.84
CA VAL A 404 -16.09 -8.93 -11.67
C VAL A 404 -16.30 -7.42 -11.70
N VAL A 405 -17.24 -6.93 -12.50
CA VAL A 405 -17.65 -5.52 -12.50
C VAL A 405 -18.36 -5.19 -11.18
N ASP A 406 -19.20 -6.09 -10.66
CA ASP A 406 -19.86 -5.98 -9.36
C ASP A 406 -18.83 -6.07 -8.23
N LEU A 407 -17.85 -6.99 -8.28
CA LEU A 407 -16.73 -7.06 -7.33
C LEU A 407 -15.87 -5.80 -7.35
N LEU A 408 -15.56 -5.27 -8.53
CA LEU A 408 -14.81 -4.04 -8.67
C LEU A 408 -15.64 -2.86 -8.18
N THR A 409 -16.94 -2.80 -8.47
CA THR A 409 -17.84 -1.73 -8.03
C THR A 409 -18.11 -1.79 -6.52
N GLU A 410 -18.18 -2.98 -5.93
CA GLU A 410 -18.29 -3.19 -4.48
C GLU A 410 -16.97 -2.90 -3.76
N ALA A 411 -15.83 -3.29 -4.34
CA ALA A 411 -14.50 -2.99 -3.82
C ALA A 411 -14.09 -1.52 -4.02
N SER A 412 -14.62 -0.84 -5.04
CA SER A 412 -14.23 0.52 -5.45
C SER A 412 -15.05 1.63 -4.83
N LYS A 413 -15.79 1.39 -3.73
CA LYS A 413 -16.43 2.49 -2.98
C LYS A 413 -15.42 3.53 -2.45
N ALA A 414 -14.12 3.28 -2.58
CA ALA A 414 -13.02 4.18 -2.24
C ALA A 414 -12.22 4.76 -3.44
N SER A 415 -12.46 4.33 -4.69
CA SER A 415 -11.69 4.78 -5.87
C SER A 415 -12.57 4.81 -7.13
N ASP A 416 -12.61 5.93 -7.86
CA ASP A 416 -13.33 6.01 -9.14
C ASP A 416 -12.53 5.26 -10.22
N PHE A 417 -13.03 4.12 -10.70
CA PHE A 417 -12.42 3.42 -11.83
C PHE A 417 -13.04 3.84 -13.16
N TYR A 418 -12.22 3.76 -14.22
CA TYR A 418 -12.59 4.04 -15.60
C TYR A 418 -11.90 3.04 -16.54
N LEU A 419 -12.52 2.68 -17.65
CA LEU A 419 -11.98 1.72 -18.61
C LEU A 419 -11.76 2.39 -19.97
N VAL A 420 -10.59 2.21 -20.56
CA VAL A 420 -10.31 2.56 -21.95
C VAL A 420 -10.14 1.27 -22.74
N ARG A 421 -10.91 1.16 -23.82
CA ARG A 421 -11.00 -0.02 -24.67
C ARG A 421 -10.72 0.34 -26.13
N ASP A 422 -10.05 -0.58 -26.83
CA ASP A 422 -9.90 -0.53 -28.28
C ASP A 422 -11.26 -0.67 -28.97
N LYS A 423 -11.43 0.03 -30.10
CA LYS A 423 -12.69 -0.03 -30.87
C LYS A 423 -12.86 -1.39 -31.54
N ASP A 424 -11.77 -2.04 -31.91
CA ASP A 424 -11.78 -3.24 -32.77
C ASP A 424 -12.70 -2.98 -33.99
N PHE A 425 -13.67 -3.87 -34.21
CA PHE A 425 -14.73 -3.74 -35.21
C PHE A 425 -16.10 -3.44 -34.59
N LEU A 426 -16.16 -2.87 -33.39
CA LEU A 426 -17.42 -2.52 -32.73
C LEU A 426 -18.19 -1.46 -33.52
N VAL A 427 -19.49 -1.67 -33.65
CA VAL A 427 -20.42 -0.69 -34.21
C VAL A 427 -21.02 0.20 -33.11
N THR A 428 -21.53 1.38 -33.48
CA THR A 428 -22.07 2.38 -32.54
C THR A 428 -23.10 1.81 -31.57
N SER A 429 -24.01 0.95 -32.03
CA SER A 429 -25.02 0.32 -31.16
C SER A 429 -24.43 -0.61 -30.10
N GLN A 430 -23.32 -1.30 -30.39
CA GLN A 430 -22.62 -2.14 -29.42
C GLN A 430 -21.85 -1.29 -28.40
N ILE A 431 -21.28 -0.17 -28.84
CA ILE A 431 -20.60 0.79 -27.97
C ILE A 431 -21.60 1.40 -26.97
N GLU A 432 -22.77 1.83 -27.44
CA GLU A 432 -23.85 2.33 -26.59
C GLU A 432 -24.31 1.27 -25.57
N GLU A 433 -24.48 0.01 -26.00
CA GLU A 433 -24.84 -1.09 -25.09
C GLU A 433 -23.78 -1.30 -23.99
N LEU A 434 -22.49 -1.21 -24.33
CA LEU A 434 -21.39 -1.34 -23.37
C LEU A 434 -21.34 -0.14 -22.41
N GLN A 435 -21.53 1.08 -22.91
CA GLN A 435 -21.55 2.29 -22.10
C GLN A 435 -22.71 2.27 -21.10
N ILE A 436 -23.90 1.81 -21.51
CA ILE A 436 -25.05 1.64 -20.62
C ILE A 436 -24.74 0.59 -19.55
N LYS A 437 -24.19 -0.57 -19.93
CA LYS A 437 -23.86 -1.66 -18.99
C LYS A 437 -22.85 -1.25 -17.93
N LEU A 438 -21.91 -0.38 -18.27
CA LEU A 438 -20.84 0.07 -17.38
C LEU A 438 -21.11 1.44 -16.76
N ASN A 439 -22.36 1.92 -16.74
CA ASN A 439 -22.76 3.22 -16.18
C ASN A 439 -21.87 4.38 -16.67
N GLN A 440 -21.55 4.39 -17.97
CA GLN A 440 -20.69 5.39 -18.63
C GLN A 440 -19.23 5.43 -18.14
N LYS A 441 -18.75 4.43 -17.39
CA LYS A 441 -17.35 4.32 -16.93
C LYS A 441 -16.40 3.69 -17.96
N ILE A 442 -16.76 3.73 -19.24
CA ILE A 442 -15.97 3.17 -20.34
C ILE A 442 -15.86 4.16 -21.50
N HIS A 443 -14.63 4.38 -21.96
CA HIS A 443 -14.33 5.04 -23.22
C HIS A 443 -13.87 4.03 -24.24
N VAL A 444 -14.47 4.07 -25.43
CA VAL A 444 -14.05 3.28 -26.58
C VAL A 444 -13.39 4.23 -27.55
N LEU A 445 -12.16 3.90 -27.98
CA LEU A 445 -11.40 4.74 -28.90
C LEU A 445 -12.17 5.01 -30.21
N ALA A 446 -11.88 6.14 -30.85
CA ALA A 446 -12.52 6.50 -32.12
C ALA A 446 -11.97 5.67 -33.30
N LYS A 447 -10.70 5.25 -33.20
CA LYS A 447 -9.97 4.40 -34.16
C LYS A 447 -9.82 2.96 -33.64
N TYR A 448 -9.39 2.04 -34.51
CA TYR A 448 -9.28 0.60 -34.21
C TYR A 448 -8.59 0.30 -32.87
N HIS A 449 -7.39 0.84 -32.66
CA HIS A 449 -6.64 0.84 -31.39
C HIS A 449 -5.69 2.05 -31.37
N ILE A 450 -4.92 2.25 -30.29
CA ILE A 450 -4.05 3.43 -30.14
C ILE A 450 -3.02 3.63 -31.27
N GLU A 451 -2.49 2.56 -31.89
CA GLU A 451 -1.44 2.71 -32.90
C GLU A 451 -1.91 3.44 -34.17
N ASN A 452 -3.22 3.47 -34.42
CA ASN A 452 -3.82 4.23 -35.54
C ASN A 452 -3.70 5.75 -35.36
N TYR A 453 -3.52 6.23 -34.12
CA TYR A 453 -3.26 7.65 -33.86
C TYR A 453 -1.81 8.05 -34.22
N PHE A 454 -0.91 7.06 -34.37
CA PHE A 454 0.50 7.29 -34.71
C PHE A 454 0.79 7.16 -36.22
N LEU A 455 -0.22 6.90 -37.07
CA LEU A 455 -0.10 6.87 -38.52
C LEU A 455 0.00 8.29 -39.11
N ASN A 456 1.00 9.05 -38.67
CA ASN A 456 1.27 10.43 -39.07
C ASN A 456 2.68 10.54 -39.66
N GLY A 457 2.79 10.99 -40.92
CA GLY A 457 4.05 11.08 -41.63
C GLY A 457 5.09 11.98 -40.95
N ASN A 458 4.68 13.09 -40.32
CA ASN A 458 5.59 14.04 -39.68
C ASN A 458 6.21 13.46 -38.39
N ALA A 459 5.39 12.80 -37.57
CA ALA A 459 5.86 12.16 -36.34
C ALA A 459 6.85 11.03 -36.67
N ILE A 460 6.52 10.20 -37.65
CA ILE A 460 7.38 9.10 -38.10
C ILE A 460 8.69 9.63 -38.71
N LEU A 461 8.63 10.68 -39.55
CA LEU A 461 9.83 11.30 -40.13
C LEU A 461 10.80 11.77 -39.05
N THR A 462 10.28 12.48 -38.04
CA THR A 462 11.10 13.02 -36.93
C THR A 462 11.78 11.89 -36.14
N VAL A 463 11.07 10.79 -35.90
CA VAL A 463 11.63 9.61 -35.22
C VAL A 463 12.75 8.98 -36.05
N ILE A 464 12.53 8.80 -37.35
CA ILE A 464 13.51 8.24 -38.29
C ILE A 464 14.76 9.13 -38.39
N GLU A 465 14.59 10.45 -38.49
CA GLU A 465 15.67 11.44 -38.51
C GLU A 465 16.47 11.42 -37.19
N SER A 466 15.78 11.34 -36.05
CA SER A 466 16.43 11.25 -34.72
C SER A 466 17.30 10.00 -34.55
N MET A 467 17.03 8.96 -35.35
CA MET A 467 17.80 7.72 -35.40
C MET A 467 18.97 7.78 -36.39
N GLY A 468 19.11 8.87 -37.15
CA GLY A 468 20.13 9.03 -38.19
C GLY A 468 19.88 8.17 -39.42
N ILE A 469 18.61 7.87 -39.72
CA ILE A 469 18.19 7.07 -40.88
C ILE A 469 17.69 8.05 -41.96
N ASP A 470 18.44 8.22 -43.05
CA ASP A 470 18.10 9.19 -44.10
C ASP A 470 17.22 8.59 -45.22
N THR A 471 16.40 7.58 -44.91
CA THR A 471 15.60 6.83 -45.91
C THR A 471 14.49 7.67 -46.54
N PHE A 472 13.96 8.65 -45.81
CA PHE A 472 12.87 9.52 -46.26
C PHE A 472 13.20 10.99 -45.96
N THR A 473 12.78 11.90 -46.84
CA THR A 473 13.00 13.35 -46.69
C THR A 473 11.72 14.16 -46.53
N HIS A 474 10.55 13.60 -46.90
CA HIS A 474 9.26 14.26 -46.76
C HIS A 474 8.25 13.33 -46.08
N ALA A 475 7.36 13.93 -45.27
CA ALA A 475 6.30 13.20 -44.59
C ALA A 475 5.33 12.51 -45.57
N ASP A 476 5.07 13.13 -46.73
CA ASP A 476 4.17 12.59 -47.76
C ASP A 476 4.66 11.26 -48.33
N ASP A 477 5.99 11.07 -48.43
CA ASP A 477 6.59 9.82 -48.91
C ASP A 477 6.32 8.67 -47.92
N ILE A 478 6.35 8.97 -46.62
CA ILE A 478 6.04 8.01 -45.56
C ILE A 478 4.55 7.67 -45.59
N GLU A 479 3.67 8.67 -45.72
CA GLU A 479 2.23 8.43 -45.79
C GLU A 479 1.84 7.58 -47.00
N TYR A 480 2.48 7.78 -48.15
CA TYR A 480 2.30 6.94 -49.33
C TYR A 480 2.70 5.49 -49.05
N LYS A 481 3.83 5.26 -48.36
CA LYS A 481 4.28 3.91 -47.99
C LYS A 481 3.39 3.24 -46.95
N LEU A 482 2.88 3.98 -45.97
CA LEU A 482 1.90 3.45 -45.01
C LEU A 482 0.62 3.03 -45.72
N LYS A 483 0.13 3.84 -46.68
CA LYS A 483 -1.05 3.50 -47.48
C LYS A 483 -0.81 2.27 -48.36
N GLU A 484 0.35 2.16 -49.01
CA GLU A 484 0.74 0.98 -49.81
C GLU A 484 0.72 -0.31 -48.97
N ILE A 485 1.24 -0.25 -47.74
CA ILE A 485 1.18 -1.37 -46.79
C ILE A 485 -0.27 -1.67 -46.40
N ALA A 486 -1.05 -0.66 -46.03
CA ALA A 486 -2.44 -0.82 -45.67
C ALA A 486 -3.24 -1.48 -46.82
N ASP A 487 -3.03 -1.04 -48.06
CA ASP A 487 -3.66 -1.60 -49.25
C ASP A 487 -3.39 -3.10 -49.42
N SER A 488 -2.18 -3.56 -49.06
CA SER A 488 -1.81 -4.97 -49.12
C SER A 488 -2.48 -5.84 -48.03
N GLN A 489 -2.94 -5.22 -46.94
CA GLN A 489 -3.54 -5.91 -45.79
C GLN A 489 -5.08 -6.00 -45.85
N LYS A 490 -5.72 -5.52 -46.93
CA LYS A 490 -7.20 -5.51 -47.06
C LYS A 490 -7.86 -6.87 -46.82
N GLU A 491 -7.30 -7.95 -47.37
CA GLU A 491 -7.88 -9.29 -47.19
C GLU A 491 -7.76 -9.78 -45.75
N ASP A 492 -6.64 -9.49 -45.08
CA ASP A 492 -6.42 -9.84 -43.68
C ASP A 492 -7.39 -9.08 -42.77
N VAL A 493 -7.62 -7.79 -43.02
CA VAL A 493 -8.58 -6.96 -42.28
C VAL A 493 -9.99 -7.54 -42.38
N ILE A 494 -10.39 -7.99 -43.58
CA ILE A 494 -11.71 -8.62 -43.79
C ILE A 494 -11.81 -9.94 -43.00
N ALA A 495 -10.75 -10.75 -43.01
CA ALA A 495 -10.72 -11.99 -42.23
C ALA A 495 -10.85 -11.73 -40.72
N GLN A 496 -10.12 -10.73 -40.20
CA GLN A 496 -10.19 -10.31 -38.81
C GLN A 496 -11.59 -9.77 -38.45
N TRP A 497 -12.22 -8.99 -39.32
CA TRP A 497 -13.57 -8.46 -39.11
C TRP A 497 -14.62 -9.57 -39.02
N ILE A 498 -14.57 -10.54 -39.94
CA ILE A 498 -15.50 -11.68 -39.92
C ILE A 498 -15.29 -12.52 -38.66
N ALA A 499 -14.03 -12.78 -38.28
CA ALA A 499 -13.73 -13.52 -37.06
C ALA A 499 -14.28 -12.81 -35.81
N PHE A 500 -14.15 -11.48 -35.74
CA PHE A 500 -14.70 -10.68 -34.66
C PHE A 500 -16.23 -10.79 -34.57
N GLU A 501 -16.96 -10.61 -35.68
CA GLU A 501 -18.42 -10.73 -35.69
C GLU A 501 -18.88 -12.13 -35.28
N LEU A 502 -18.21 -13.18 -35.76
CA LEU A 502 -18.54 -14.56 -35.38
C LEU A 502 -18.32 -14.80 -33.89
N HIS A 503 -17.22 -14.28 -33.33
CA HIS A 503 -16.99 -14.35 -31.88
C HIS A 503 -18.07 -13.62 -31.09
N GLU A 504 -18.53 -12.45 -31.54
CA GLU A 504 -19.62 -11.71 -30.90
C GLU A 504 -20.98 -12.44 -30.98
N GLU A 505 -21.29 -13.05 -32.12
CA GLU A 505 -22.52 -13.85 -32.28
C GLU A 505 -22.51 -15.09 -31.39
N ILE A 506 -21.35 -15.76 -31.28
CA ILE A 506 -21.17 -16.92 -30.39
C ILE A 506 -21.22 -16.53 -28.90
N ARG A 507 -20.79 -15.31 -28.52
CA ARG A 507 -20.85 -14.85 -27.12
C ARG A 507 -22.27 -14.74 -26.56
N LYS A 508 -23.29 -14.65 -27.40
CA LYS A 508 -24.70 -14.51 -26.97
C LYS A 508 -25.34 -15.83 -26.51
N PHE A 509 -24.59 -16.95 -26.55
CA PHE A 509 -25.07 -18.23 -26.09
C PHE A 509 -25.07 -18.33 -24.56
N ASP A 510 -26.27 -18.39 -23.97
CA ASP A 510 -26.49 -18.62 -22.54
C ASP A 510 -27.15 -19.99 -22.30
N PHE A 511 -26.58 -20.74 -21.37
CA PHE A 511 -26.99 -22.09 -20.96
C PHE A 511 -27.65 -22.13 -19.58
N ASN A 512 -27.90 -20.99 -18.94
CA ASN A 512 -28.58 -20.94 -17.65
C ASN A 512 -30.02 -21.46 -17.74
N VAL A 513 -30.38 -22.39 -16.86
CA VAL A 513 -31.72 -22.98 -16.75
C VAL A 513 -32.09 -23.11 -15.27
N GLY A 514 -33.26 -22.64 -14.86
CA GLY A 514 -33.76 -22.76 -13.48
C GLY A 514 -35.20 -23.27 -13.41
N GLY A 515 -35.57 -23.93 -12.30
CA GLY A 515 -36.92 -24.45 -12.04
C GLY A 515 -37.00 -25.99 -11.99
N ASN A 516 -38.22 -26.53 -11.89
CA ASN A 516 -38.50 -27.98 -11.90
C ASN A 516 -38.32 -28.58 -13.32
N ASN A 517 -38.06 -29.89 -13.44
CA ASN A 517 -37.70 -30.59 -14.69
C ASN A 517 -36.40 -30.08 -15.35
N LEU A 518 -35.31 -30.04 -14.58
CA LEU A 518 -34.00 -29.56 -15.03
C LEU A 518 -33.45 -30.35 -16.24
N GLU A 519 -33.63 -31.67 -16.27
CA GLU A 519 -33.07 -32.54 -17.33
C GLU A 519 -33.67 -32.25 -18.71
N GLU A 520 -34.99 -32.19 -18.80
CA GLU A 520 -35.71 -31.95 -20.06
C GLU A 520 -35.42 -30.54 -20.61
N ARG A 521 -35.44 -29.53 -19.73
CA ARG A 521 -35.18 -28.14 -20.12
C ARG A 521 -33.73 -27.89 -20.51
N LEU A 522 -32.77 -28.58 -19.90
CA LEU A 522 -31.37 -28.56 -20.34
C LEU A 522 -31.24 -29.15 -21.75
N LYS A 523 -31.88 -30.30 -22.01
CA LYS A 523 -31.87 -30.94 -23.34
C LYS A 523 -32.49 -30.05 -24.42
N ASP A 524 -33.63 -29.42 -24.12
CA ASP A 524 -34.27 -28.49 -25.04
C ASP A 524 -33.40 -27.25 -25.29
N ARG A 525 -32.80 -26.69 -24.23
CA ARG A 525 -31.92 -25.52 -24.34
C ARG A 525 -30.68 -25.82 -25.18
N VAL A 526 -30.01 -26.95 -24.93
CA VAL A 526 -28.85 -27.38 -25.72
C VAL A 526 -29.23 -27.59 -27.18
N SER A 527 -30.36 -28.25 -27.45
CA SER A 527 -30.83 -28.49 -28.83
C SER A 527 -31.08 -27.18 -29.58
N ALA A 528 -31.76 -26.21 -28.94
CA ALA A 528 -32.01 -24.90 -29.52
C ALA A 528 -30.72 -24.10 -29.77
N GLN A 529 -29.69 -24.22 -28.92
CA GLN A 529 -28.41 -23.55 -29.18
C GLN A 529 -27.62 -24.25 -30.30
N CYS A 530 -27.66 -25.58 -30.39
CA CYS A 530 -27.03 -26.32 -31.50
C CYS A 530 -27.59 -25.89 -32.86
N GLU A 531 -28.91 -25.73 -32.98
CA GLU A 531 -29.54 -25.22 -34.21
C GLU A 531 -29.05 -23.81 -34.57
N ARG A 532 -28.97 -22.92 -33.57
CA ARG A 532 -28.46 -21.55 -33.76
C ARG A 532 -26.98 -21.52 -34.15
N ILE A 533 -26.14 -22.36 -33.55
CA ILE A 533 -24.71 -22.44 -33.92
C ILE A 533 -24.57 -22.90 -35.37
N ASN A 534 -25.35 -23.90 -35.79
CA ASN A 534 -25.32 -24.38 -37.16
C ASN A 534 -25.78 -23.31 -38.17
N ASP A 535 -26.76 -22.47 -37.81
CA ASP A 535 -27.20 -21.34 -38.65
C ASP A 535 -26.15 -20.21 -38.74
N ILE A 536 -25.46 -19.91 -37.63
CA ILE A 536 -24.39 -18.89 -37.61
C ILE A 536 -23.18 -19.35 -38.44
N LEU A 537 -22.81 -20.62 -38.32
CA LEU A 537 -21.65 -21.22 -38.98
C LEU A 537 -21.94 -21.74 -40.39
N ASP A 538 -23.10 -21.40 -40.97
CA ASP A 538 -23.42 -21.82 -42.32
C ASP A 538 -22.46 -21.21 -43.35
N SER A 539 -21.89 -22.09 -44.19
CA SER A 539 -20.91 -21.75 -45.22
C SER A 539 -21.45 -20.72 -46.22
N THR A 540 -22.75 -20.77 -46.57
CA THR A 540 -23.31 -19.83 -47.55
C THR A 540 -23.47 -18.43 -46.97
N ARG A 541 -23.86 -18.34 -45.69
CA ARG A 541 -23.92 -17.08 -44.93
C ARG A 541 -22.53 -16.44 -44.77
N ILE A 542 -21.51 -17.24 -44.45
CA ILE A 542 -20.13 -16.74 -44.30
C ILE A 542 -19.60 -16.19 -45.64
N VAL A 543 -19.82 -16.90 -46.75
CA VAL A 543 -19.43 -16.42 -48.09
C VAL A 543 -20.17 -15.14 -48.47
N LYS A 544 -21.46 -15.05 -48.13
CA LYS A 544 -22.24 -13.83 -48.35
C LYS A 544 -21.66 -12.65 -47.56
N LYS A 545 -21.39 -12.83 -46.26
CA LYS A 545 -20.74 -11.80 -45.42
C LYS A 545 -19.38 -11.39 -46.01
N LEU A 546 -18.57 -12.34 -46.46
CA LEU A 546 -17.27 -12.06 -47.08
C LEU A 546 -17.40 -11.12 -48.29
N ASN A 547 -18.35 -11.38 -49.18
CA ASN A 547 -18.57 -10.54 -50.36
C ASN A 547 -19.07 -9.14 -49.96
N GLU A 548 -20.05 -9.05 -49.06
CA GLU A 548 -20.56 -7.78 -48.54
C GLU A 548 -19.44 -6.92 -47.91
N LYS A 549 -18.53 -7.53 -47.14
CA LYS A 549 -17.37 -6.83 -46.55
C LYS A 549 -16.35 -6.42 -47.60
N LYS A 550 -16.08 -7.27 -48.60
CA LYS A 550 -15.19 -6.94 -49.72
C LYS A 550 -15.68 -5.71 -50.47
N ASP A 551 -16.97 -5.66 -50.79
CA ASP A 551 -17.57 -4.52 -51.48
C ASP A 551 -17.45 -3.24 -50.64
N PHE A 552 -17.79 -3.32 -49.35
CA PHE A 552 -17.67 -2.17 -48.44
C PHE A 552 -16.23 -1.63 -48.33
N ILE A 553 -15.25 -2.52 -48.15
CA ILE A 553 -13.84 -2.13 -48.07
C ILE A 553 -13.41 -1.46 -49.38
N ASN A 554 -13.72 -2.04 -50.54
CA ASN A 554 -13.33 -1.48 -51.82
C ASN A 554 -13.92 -0.08 -52.07
N GLU A 555 -15.15 0.17 -51.63
CA GLU A 555 -15.83 1.46 -51.81
C GLU A 555 -15.34 2.56 -50.86
N ASN A 556 -14.96 2.19 -49.61
CA ASN A 556 -14.71 3.17 -48.55
C ASN A 556 -13.23 3.28 -48.13
N TRP A 557 -12.36 2.41 -48.63
CA TRP A 557 -10.97 2.27 -48.14
C TRP A 557 -10.19 3.58 -48.06
N ASP A 558 -10.28 4.41 -49.10
CA ASP A 558 -9.52 5.66 -49.19
C ASP A 558 -9.79 6.62 -48.03
N ASN A 559 -10.96 6.52 -47.40
CA ASN A 559 -11.35 7.33 -46.25
C ASN A 559 -11.07 6.66 -44.90
N ILE A 560 -11.02 5.32 -44.84
CA ILE A 560 -10.99 4.57 -43.58
C ILE A 560 -9.67 3.85 -43.29
N TRP A 561 -8.72 3.84 -44.23
CA TRP A 561 -7.48 3.07 -44.11
C TRP A 561 -6.60 3.50 -42.92
N ARG A 562 -6.78 4.71 -42.36
CA ARG A 562 -6.06 5.17 -41.16
C ARG A 562 -6.75 4.74 -39.86
N ASP A 563 -8.06 4.52 -39.87
CA ASP A 563 -8.85 4.40 -38.64
C ASP A 563 -9.41 2.99 -38.42
N PHE A 564 -9.68 2.26 -39.49
CA PHE A 564 -10.37 0.97 -39.46
C PHE A 564 -9.46 -0.26 -39.38
N PRO A 565 -8.33 -0.36 -40.10
CA PRO A 565 -7.48 -1.54 -40.01
C PRO A 565 -6.59 -1.52 -38.75
N PRO A 566 -6.04 -2.68 -38.33
CA PRO A 566 -5.06 -2.74 -37.25
C PRO A 566 -3.78 -1.97 -37.61
N GLY A 567 -3.65 -0.73 -37.13
CA GLY A 567 -2.46 0.10 -37.34
C GLY A 567 -1.16 -0.52 -36.81
N ARG A 568 -1.22 -1.43 -35.83
CA ARG A 568 -0.06 -2.19 -35.33
C ARG A 568 0.59 -3.01 -36.44
N ASP A 569 -0.22 -3.67 -37.28
CA ASP A 569 0.28 -4.51 -38.36
C ASP A 569 0.90 -3.65 -39.46
N ILE A 570 0.30 -2.50 -39.77
CA ILE A 570 0.84 -1.51 -40.72
C ILE A 570 2.20 -0.97 -40.23
N LEU A 571 2.28 -0.49 -38.98
CA LEU A 571 3.52 0.07 -38.42
C LEU A 571 4.61 -0.99 -38.29
N LYS A 572 4.25 -2.22 -37.90
CA LYS A 572 5.22 -3.31 -37.78
C LYS A 572 5.81 -3.70 -39.13
N GLU A 573 4.99 -3.77 -40.17
CA GLU A 573 5.47 -4.02 -41.52
C GLU A 573 6.31 -2.86 -42.06
N PHE A 574 5.93 -1.61 -41.76
CA PHE A 574 6.71 -0.42 -42.12
C PHE A 574 8.10 -0.45 -41.48
N VAL A 575 8.19 -0.70 -40.16
CA VAL A 575 9.46 -0.81 -39.44
C VAL A 575 10.31 -1.92 -40.03
N ASN A 576 9.73 -3.10 -40.27
CA ASN A 576 10.46 -4.24 -40.84
C ASN A 576 11.02 -3.98 -42.25
N LYS A 577 10.32 -3.19 -43.08
CA LYS A 577 10.73 -2.89 -44.46
C LYS A 577 11.70 -1.72 -44.58
N PHE A 578 11.54 -0.69 -43.75
CA PHE A 578 12.21 0.60 -43.99
C PHE A 578 13.11 1.08 -42.85
N VAL A 579 13.06 0.44 -41.68
CA VAL A 579 13.83 0.83 -40.49
C VAL A 579 14.76 -0.33 -40.09
N GLU A 580 15.97 -0.35 -40.63
CA GLU A 580 16.93 -1.42 -40.35
C GLU A 580 17.48 -1.35 -38.92
N GLY A 581 17.62 -2.52 -38.27
CA GLY A 581 18.33 -2.66 -36.99
C GLY A 581 17.53 -2.30 -35.73
N ILE A 582 16.26 -1.94 -35.84
CA ILE A 582 15.41 -1.56 -34.69
C ILE A 582 14.22 -2.50 -34.55
N LYS A 583 13.94 -2.93 -33.32
CA LYS A 583 12.74 -3.70 -33.00
C LYS A 583 11.52 -2.79 -32.95
N TYR A 584 10.39 -3.28 -33.45
CA TYR A 584 9.07 -2.61 -33.42
C TYR A 584 8.77 -1.95 -32.06
N ASP A 585 8.95 -2.67 -30.95
CA ASP A 585 8.67 -2.14 -29.61
C ASP A 585 9.46 -0.85 -29.32
N ARG A 586 10.74 -0.82 -29.65
CA ARG A 586 11.59 0.37 -29.44
C ARG A 586 11.16 1.53 -30.33
N PHE A 587 10.76 1.24 -31.56
CA PHE A 587 10.27 2.24 -32.50
C PHE A 587 8.98 2.89 -32.00
N ILE A 588 8.01 2.08 -31.56
CA ILE A 588 6.74 2.55 -31.02
C ILE A 588 6.92 3.43 -29.78
N HIS A 589 7.81 3.06 -28.85
CA HIS A 589 8.07 3.87 -27.66
C HIS A 589 8.58 5.28 -28.02
N LEU A 590 9.43 5.39 -29.05
CA LEU A 590 9.92 6.69 -29.52
C LEU A 590 8.84 7.47 -30.25
N LEU A 591 8.03 6.77 -31.07
CA LEU A 591 6.92 7.38 -31.78
C LEU A 591 5.84 7.93 -30.85
N VAL A 592 5.53 7.23 -29.77
CA VAL A 592 4.62 7.70 -28.71
C VAL A 592 5.10 9.04 -28.14
N ARG A 593 6.39 9.14 -27.81
CA ARG A 593 6.97 10.37 -27.23
C ARG A 593 6.94 11.54 -28.21
N GLU A 594 7.33 11.31 -29.46
CA GLU A 594 7.34 12.37 -30.47
C GLU A 594 5.92 12.80 -30.88
N SER A 595 4.96 11.86 -30.93
CA SER A 595 3.56 12.17 -31.23
C SER A 595 2.94 13.11 -30.18
N ILE A 596 3.27 12.91 -28.90
CA ILE A 596 2.83 13.81 -27.82
C ILE A 596 3.55 15.16 -27.93
N ARG A 597 4.85 15.17 -28.21
CA ARG A 597 5.65 16.40 -28.33
C ARG A 597 5.17 17.32 -29.47
N GLN A 598 4.67 16.74 -30.56
CA GLN A 598 4.16 17.49 -31.71
C GLN A 598 2.74 18.04 -31.52
N ASN A 599 2.07 17.81 -30.39
CA ASN A 599 0.69 18.22 -30.10
C ASN A 599 -0.25 17.89 -31.27
N ILE A 600 -0.29 16.62 -31.67
CA ILE A 600 -1.17 16.17 -32.75
C ILE A 600 -2.63 16.45 -32.33
N PRO A 601 -3.44 17.18 -33.14
CA PRO A 601 -4.78 17.60 -32.75
C PRO A 601 -5.70 16.45 -32.33
N GLU A 602 -5.58 15.28 -32.96
CA GLU A 602 -6.36 14.08 -32.65
C GLU A 602 -6.04 13.49 -31.26
N VAL A 603 -4.79 13.62 -30.82
CA VAL A 603 -4.32 13.15 -29.50
C VAL A 603 -4.74 14.13 -28.41
N ASP A 604 -4.72 15.43 -28.71
CA ASP A 604 -5.22 16.47 -27.80
C ASP A 604 -6.74 16.38 -27.61
N ASP A 605 -7.48 16.08 -28.68
CA ASP A 605 -8.93 15.83 -28.60
C ASP A 605 -9.22 14.61 -27.72
N LEU A 606 -8.50 13.50 -27.94
CA LEU A 606 -8.59 12.30 -27.10
C LEU A 606 -8.31 12.62 -25.62
N LYS A 607 -7.27 13.41 -25.32
CA LYS A 607 -6.95 13.84 -23.95
C LYS A 607 -8.13 14.61 -23.33
N LYS A 608 -8.71 15.58 -24.07
CA LYS A 608 -9.85 16.39 -23.58
C LYS A 608 -11.10 15.56 -23.34
N THR A 609 -11.44 14.66 -24.27
CA THR A 609 -12.63 13.81 -24.14
C THR A 609 -12.51 12.92 -22.91
N ILE A 610 -11.37 12.27 -22.71
CA ILE A 610 -11.13 11.41 -21.54
C ILE A 610 -11.15 12.23 -20.24
N LEU A 611 -10.56 13.44 -20.19
CA LEU A 611 -10.64 14.30 -18.99
C LEU A 611 -12.09 14.68 -18.65
N SER A 612 -12.86 15.08 -19.66
CA SER A 612 -14.27 15.45 -19.49
C SER A 612 -15.11 14.28 -18.98
N GLU A 613 -14.90 13.08 -19.52
CA GLU A 613 -15.64 11.88 -19.12
C GLU A 613 -15.26 11.42 -17.70
N ILE A 614 -14.01 11.67 -17.31
CA ILE A 614 -13.50 11.35 -15.97
C ILE A 614 -13.84 12.48 -14.97
N GLY A 615 -14.41 13.60 -15.40
CA GLY A 615 -14.87 14.68 -14.52
C GLY A 615 -13.75 15.60 -14.01
N PHE A 616 -12.69 15.77 -14.79
CA PHE A 616 -11.72 16.85 -14.64
C PHE A 616 -12.13 18.02 -15.55
N GLU A 617 -12.16 19.24 -15.00
CA GLU A 617 -12.41 20.48 -15.76
C GLU A 617 -11.15 20.97 -16.51
#